data_AF-A0A7N0T140-F1
#
_entry.id   AF-A0A7N0T140-F1
#
_cell.length_a   1.000
_cell.length_b   1.000
_cell.length_c   1.000
_cell.angle_alpha   90.00
_cell.angle_beta   90.00
_cell.angle_gamma   90.00
#
_symmetry.space_group_name_H-M   'P 1'
#
loop_
_entity.id
_entity.type
_entity.pdbx_description
1 polymer ?
#
loop_
_entity_poly.entity_id
_entity_poly.type
_entity_poly.pdbx_seq_one_letter_code
_entity_poly.pdbx_strand_id
1 'polypeptide(L)'
;MRAHVLRKIFSKILVMNISYATLGVDYLEVKKIYDILLKITPESRSIFGRLSGDAGIWEGILHAFEKDHVYLGEAAQIIVQNVNYEIPYQKKQVQKIQQQLSELERKEADTKRNAAASAAKYVEACQELGLRGLNVRAELLETAKTLPNSFSQIIEALNGEAASEAIDYYSNFVQAAHTEKDAFMKSVLQNLRDFRENPPSLNVYPASDIVDSTDLHKSTENSKVGNEDTIASLDIDWDISVDTSIDWDIGAVEDDNGNGLGPYEMVNASGPEALDSNQSSMNIGMDSAPEVPVSEISWDISMEDSQIDIIDSTSLTGDDVESRQSVPDASTFNSETKEQRSQLLETEYRNKILDDLFEIKAFLNQRLAELRNEETLSLQHQVQSVVPFVLQQSDAIQTMASAITYAISLLTNRKTRDLIMILNSRRFLDRLVSTLEEKKHHETKLKDGLKDVASKRMELQNSLSSIWPKQEAAFMKTKELKKLCESTLSSMFDGRPVNIIGEINTLLASSFSSNS
;
A
#
# COMPACT_ATOMS: atom_id res chain seq x y z
N MET A 1 68.10 -52.24 30.88
CA MET A 1 68.56 -50.89 30.47
C MET A 1 68.01 -50.42 29.11
N ARG A 2 67.70 -51.29 28.13
CA ARG A 2 67.09 -50.89 26.83
C ARG A 2 65.58 -50.57 26.85
N ALA A 3 64.79 -51.22 27.71
CA ALA A 3 63.35 -50.93 27.82
C ALA A 3 63.02 -49.60 28.53
N HIS A 4 63.92 -49.11 29.38
CA HIS A 4 63.70 -47.88 30.15
C HIS A 4 64.04 -46.62 29.32
N VAL A 5 65.04 -46.70 28.43
CA VAL A 5 65.37 -45.66 27.46
C VAL A 5 64.29 -45.55 26.38
N LEU A 6 63.80 -46.69 25.86
CA LEU A 6 62.68 -46.70 24.91
C LEU A 6 61.38 -46.18 25.52
N ARG A 7 61.07 -46.49 26.80
CA ARG A 7 59.93 -45.86 27.50
C ARG A 7 60.11 -44.37 27.74
N LYS A 8 61.32 -43.87 28.01
CA LYS A 8 61.58 -42.43 28.18
C LYS A 8 61.46 -41.66 26.87
N ILE A 9 61.83 -42.29 25.75
CA ILE A 9 61.69 -41.74 24.40
C ILE A 9 60.23 -41.81 23.95
N PHE A 10 59.53 -42.95 24.11
CA PHE A 10 58.10 -43.04 23.80
C PHE A 10 57.22 -42.18 24.71
N SER A 11 57.54 -42.04 26.00
CA SER A 11 56.83 -41.13 26.92
C SER A 11 57.08 -39.67 26.56
N LYS A 12 58.27 -39.30 26.07
CA LYS A 12 58.51 -37.95 25.53
C LYS A 12 57.82 -37.71 24.20
N ILE A 13 57.80 -38.69 23.30
CA ILE A 13 57.11 -38.60 22.00
C ILE A 13 55.59 -38.53 22.18
N LEU A 14 55.03 -39.32 23.10
CA LEU A 14 53.58 -39.37 23.34
C LEU A 14 53.08 -38.14 24.13
N VAL A 15 53.91 -37.56 25.00
CA VAL A 15 53.64 -36.27 25.66
C VAL A 15 53.89 -35.08 24.70
N MET A 16 54.82 -35.19 23.74
CA MET A 16 55.01 -34.17 22.68
C MET A 16 53.87 -34.20 21.66
N ASN A 17 53.37 -35.37 21.25
CA ASN A 17 52.28 -35.46 20.26
C ASN A 17 50.93 -34.91 20.77
N ILE A 18 50.76 -34.81 22.10
CA ILE A 18 49.58 -34.20 22.72
C ILE A 18 49.81 -32.71 23.05
N SER A 19 51.07 -32.25 23.07
CA SER A 19 51.42 -30.86 23.43
C SER A 19 51.83 -29.95 22.26
N TYR A 20 52.07 -30.48 21.05
CA TYR A 20 52.26 -29.65 19.84
C TYR A 20 50.97 -29.32 19.10
N ALA A 21 49.85 -29.92 19.48
CA ALA A 21 48.53 -29.47 19.04
C ALA A 21 48.21 -28.02 19.47
N THR A 22 49.03 -27.40 20.33
CA THR A 22 48.84 -26.04 20.85
C THR A 22 49.88 -25.00 20.41
N LEU A 23 50.87 -25.37 19.58
CA LEU A 23 51.74 -24.39 18.88
C LEU A 23 51.70 -24.70 17.37
N GLY A 24 50.74 -24.09 16.67
CA GLY A 24 50.52 -24.28 15.24
C GLY A 24 51.59 -23.58 14.39
N VAL A 25 52.82 -24.07 14.44
CA VAL A 25 53.91 -23.66 13.53
C VAL A 25 54.30 -24.87 12.70
N ASP A 26 54.05 -24.81 11.39
CA ASP A 26 54.35 -25.92 10.47
C ASP A 26 55.79 -25.90 9.96
N TYR A 27 56.22 -26.99 9.31
CA TYR A 27 57.55 -27.05 8.69
C TYR A 27 57.88 -25.89 7.72
N LEU A 28 56.93 -25.39 6.92
CA LEU A 28 57.18 -24.27 6.01
C LEU A 28 57.39 -22.96 6.76
N GLU A 29 56.68 -22.74 7.86
CA GLU A 29 56.79 -21.59 8.74
C GLU A 29 58.10 -21.66 9.53
N VAL A 30 58.48 -22.82 10.08
CA VAL A 30 59.79 -23.07 10.68
C VAL A 30 60.91 -22.75 9.70
N LYS A 31 60.79 -23.22 8.45
CA LYS A 31 61.78 -22.96 7.40
C LYS A 31 61.86 -21.48 7.03
N LYS A 32 60.72 -20.80 6.88
CA LYS A 32 60.66 -19.36 6.60
C LYS A 32 61.28 -18.54 7.73
N ILE A 33 60.99 -18.88 8.99
CA ILE A 33 61.57 -18.22 10.18
C ILE A 33 63.08 -18.43 10.22
N TYR A 34 63.54 -19.66 9.99
CA TYR A 34 64.97 -19.95 9.90
C TYR A 34 65.67 -19.15 8.79
N ASP A 35 65.10 -19.11 7.58
CA ASP A 35 65.65 -18.35 6.46
C ASP A 35 65.71 -16.84 6.74
N ILE A 36 64.70 -16.29 7.45
CA ILE A 36 64.67 -14.90 7.88
C ILE A 36 65.78 -14.64 8.93
N LEU A 37 65.90 -15.50 9.94
CA LEU A 37 66.91 -15.37 10.99
C LEU A 37 68.33 -15.49 10.43
N LEU A 38 68.54 -16.35 9.43
CA LEU A 38 69.82 -16.52 8.74
C LEU A 38 70.21 -15.27 7.95
N LYS A 39 69.23 -14.56 7.38
CA LYS A 39 69.44 -13.26 6.70
C LYS A 39 69.73 -12.12 7.68
N ILE A 40 69.12 -12.15 8.86
CA ILE A 40 69.25 -11.08 9.88
C ILE A 40 70.51 -11.23 10.73
N THR A 41 70.98 -12.46 11.00
CA THR A 41 72.12 -12.71 11.90
C THR A 41 73.09 -13.76 11.33
N PRO A 42 73.87 -13.41 10.29
CA PRO A 42 74.77 -14.36 9.60
C PRO A 42 75.99 -14.81 10.43
N GLU A 43 76.36 -14.09 11.49
CA GLU A 43 77.64 -14.29 12.22
C GLU A 43 77.54 -14.91 13.61
N SER A 44 76.35 -15.32 14.05
CA SER A 44 76.21 -16.01 15.34
C SER A 44 76.62 -17.49 15.19
N ARG A 45 77.92 -17.79 15.00
CA ARG A 45 78.42 -19.17 15.01
C ARG A 45 79.14 -19.45 16.33
N SER A 46 78.70 -20.50 17.02
CA SER A 46 79.36 -21.05 18.20
C SER A 46 80.72 -21.66 17.83
N ILE A 47 81.61 -21.77 18.80
CA ILE A 47 83.00 -22.27 18.67
C ILE A 47 83.08 -23.67 18.03
N PHE A 48 81.97 -24.41 17.98
CA PHE A 48 81.85 -25.73 17.33
C PHE A 48 81.26 -25.68 15.90
N GLY A 49 81.17 -24.49 15.28
CA GLY A 49 80.68 -24.31 13.90
C GLY A 49 79.16 -24.37 13.74
N ARG A 50 78.40 -24.50 14.83
CA ARG A 50 76.93 -24.46 14.85
C ARG A 50 76.43 -23.02 14.97
N LEU A 51 75.26 -22.70 14.43
CA LEU A 51 74.62 -21.40 14.67
C LEU A 51 74.32 -21.24 16.19
N SER A 52 74.42 -20.03 16.72
CA SER A 52 74.35 -19.68 18.14
C SER A 52 73.22 -18.68 18.38
N GLY A 53 72.57 -18.76 19.54
CA GLY A 53 71.36 -17.98 19.82
C GLY A 53 70.10 -18.57 19.17
N ASP A 54 69.10 -17.72 18.92
CA ASP A 54 67.77 -18.15 18.44
C ASP A 54 67.86 -18.89 17.09
N ALA A 55 68.77 -18.48 16.19
CA ALA A 55 68.99 -19.15 14.90
C ALA A 55 69.42 -20.63 15.06
N GLY A 56 70.25 -20.95 16.06
CA GLY A 56 70.66 -22.33 16.37
C GLY A 56 69.54 -23.17 16.99
N ILE A 57 68.60 -22.54 17.70
CA ILE A 57 67.40 -23.21 18.24
C ILE A 57 66.47 -23.57 17.07
N TRP A 58 66.21 -22.64 16.14
CA TRP A 58 65.40 -22.89 14.95
C TRP A 58 66.05 -23.88 13.97
N GLU A 59 67.39 -23.87 13.84
CA GLU A 59 68.15 -24.90 13.10
C GLU A 59 67.94 -26.30 13.70
N GLY A 60 68.01 -26.40 15.04
CA GLY A 60 67.74 -27.66 15.75
C GLY A 60 66.31 -28.17 15.56
N ILE A 61 65.33 -27.26 15.54
CA ILE A 61 63.92 -27.58 15.25
C ILE A 61 63.77 -28.05 13.81
N LEU A 62 64.36 -27.35 12.84
CA LEU A 62 64.34 -27.72 11.42
C LEU A 62 64.91 -29.13 11.21
N HIS A 63 66.08 -29.42 11.79
CA HIS A 63 66.67 -30.76 11.73
C HIS A 63 65.83 -31.83 12.42
N ALA A 64 65.06 -31.48 13.45
CA ALA A 64 64.13 -32.42 14.08
C ALA A 64 62.95 -32.77 13.15
N PHE A 65 62.46 -31.81 12.36
CA PHE A 65 61.47 -32.04 11.31
C PHE A 65 62.05 -32.88 10.15
N GLU A 66 63.27 -32.57 9.71
CA GLU A 66 63.96 -33.27 8.61
C GLU A 66 64.37 -34.70 8.95
N LYS A 67 64.68 -34.95 10.23
CA LYS A 67 65.04 -36.28 10.71
C LYS A 67 63.89 -37.25 10.47
N ASP A 68 64.21 -38.40 9.87
CA ASP A 68 63.26 -39.45 9.50
C ASP A 68 62.10 -38.95 8.60
N HIS A 69 62.29 -37.80 7.92
CA HIS A 69 61.31 -37.17 7.03
C HIS A 69 59.95 -36.87 7.68
N VAL A 70 59.92 -36.52 8.97
CA VAL A 70 58.68 -36.22 9.71
C VAL A 70 57.89 -35.09 9.06
N TYR A 71 58.56 -34.07 8.50
CA TYR A 71 57.91 -32.98 7.76
C TYR A 71 57.08 -33.47 6.56
N LEU A 72 57.43 -34.60 5.95
CA LEU A 72 56.69 -35.16 4.81
C LEU A 72 55.35 -35.73 5.26
N GLY A 73 55.31 -36.35 6.44
CA GLY A 73 54.07 -36.83 7.07
C GLY A 73 53.15 -35.67 7.46
N GLU A 74 53.70 -34.61 8.06
CA GLU A 74 52.96 -33.38 8.37
C GLU A 74 52.42 -32.70 7.10
N ALA A 75 53.27 -32.55 6.07
CA ALA A 75 52.86 -31.98 4.78
C ALA A 75 51.73 -32.79 4.14
N ALA A 76 51.82 -34.12 4.15
CA ALA A 76 50.75 -34.99 3.66
C ALA A 76 49.45 -34.82 4.44
N GLN A 77 49.53 -34.72 5.78
CA GLN A 77 48.36 -34.49 6.63
C GLN A 77 47.69 -33.13 6.35
N ILE A 78 48.47 -32.04 6.23
CA ILE A 78 47.96 -30.71 5.90
C ILE A 78 47.34 -30.70 4.50
N ILE A 79 47.98 -31.35 3.52
CA ILE A 79 47.43 -31.48 2.16
C ILE A 79 46.08 -32.20 2.21
N VAL A 80 45.98 -33.33 2.91
CA VAL A 80 44.72 -34.09 3.04
C VAL A 80 43.64 -33.25 3.72
N GLN A 81 43.97 -32.53 4.79
CA GLN A 81 43.03 -31.65 5.48
C GLN A 81 42.53 -30.52 4.55
N ASN A 82 43.44 -29.88 3.82
CA ASN A 82 43.09 -28.77 2.94
C ASN A 82 42.25 -29.23 1.73
N VAL A 83 42.62 -30.36 1.12
CA VAL A 83 41.94 -30.91 -0.05
C VAL A 83 40.56 -31.45 0.31
N ASN A 84 40.43 -32.17 1.42
CA ASN A 84 39.17 -32.85 1.76
C ASN A 84 38.18 -31.94 2.51
N TYR A 85 38.68 -30.96 3.27
CA TYR A 85 37.83 -30.20 4.19
C TYR A 85 37.92 -28.68 4.00
N GLU A 86 39.09 -28.07 4.17
CA GLU A 86 39.19 -26.59 4.25
C GLU A 86 38.81 -25.89 2.93
N ILE A 87 39.44 -26.28 1.82
CA ILE A 87 39.20 -25.66 0.51
C ILE A 87 37.75 -25.91 0.05
N PRO A 88 37.21 -27.15 0.11
CA PRO A 88 35.80 -27.39 -0.21
C PRO A 88 34.83 -26.62 0.70
N TYR A 89 35.09 -26.53 2.00
CA TYR A 89 34.25 -25.78 2.93
C TYR A 89 34.22 -24.29 2.58
N GLN A 90 35.39 -23.67 2.39
CA GLN A 90 35.48 -22.26 2.03
C GLN A 90 34.85 -21.98 0.66
N LYS A 91 35.04 -22.87 -0.32
CA LYS A 91 34.37 -22.78 -1.63
C LYS A 91 32.84 -22.82 -1.51
N LYS A 92 32.30 -23.73 -0.69
CA LYS A 92 30.85 -23.79 -0.40
C LYS A 92 30.35 -22.51 0.28
N GLN A 93 31.12 -21.95 1.22
CA GLN A 93 30.75 -20.69 1.87
C GLN A 93 30.73 -19.52 0.88
N VAL A 94 31.74 -19.40 0.01
CA VAL A 94 31.78 -18.37 -1.03
C VAL A 94 30.60 -18.52 -1.99
N GLN A 95 30.30 -19.74 -2.45
CA GLN A 95 29.17 -19.99 -3.33
C GLN A 95 27.83 -19.63 -2.67
N LYS A 96 27.66 -19.96 -1.38
CA LYS A 96 26.46 -19.60 -0.62
C LYS A 96 26.29 -18.08 -0.51
N ILE A 97 27.36 -17.36 -0.19
CA ILE A 97 27.33 -15.90 -0.09
C ILE A 97 27.06 -15.27 -1.46
N GLN A 98 27.68 -15.78 -2.54
CA GLN A 98 27.42 -15.32 -3.91
C GLN A 98 25.96 -15.53 -4.32
N GLN A 99 25.38 -16.69 -4.00
CA GLN A 99 23.96 -16.94 -4.24
C GLN A 99 23.09 -15.93 -3.47
N GLN A 100 23.35 -15.73 -2.17
CA GLN A 100 22.63 -14.74 -1.36
C GLN A 100 22.76 -13.32 -1.91
N LEU A 101 23.93 -12.93 -2.41
CA LEU A 101 24.13 -11.63 -3.07
C LEU A 101 23.28 -11.50 -4.33
N SER A 102 23.24 -12.51 -5.20
CA SER A 102 22.40 -12.50 -6.40
C SER A 102 20.89 -12.43 -6.09
N GLU A 103 20.45 -13.11 -5.02
CA GLU A 103 19.07 -13.05 -4.54
C GLU A 103 18.74 -11.67 -3.98
N LEU A 104 19.66 -11.04 -3.24
CA LEU A 104 19.52 -9.67 -2.77
C LEU A 104 19.49 -8.65 -3.91
N GLU A 105 20.30 -8.82 -4.96
CA GLU A 105 20.29 -7.96 -6.14
C GLU A 105 18.94 -8.02 -6.86
N ARG A 106 18.39 -9.23 -7.05
CA ARG A 106 17.04 -9.40 -7.61
C ARG A 106 15.98 -8.72 -6.72
N LYS A 107 16.05 -8.96 -5.40
CA LYS A 107 15.13 -8.34 -4.43
C LYS A 107 15.24 -6.82 -4.41
N GLU A 108 16.45 -6.27 -4.56
CA GLU A 108 16.70 -4.83 -4.64
C GLU A 108 16.04 -4.24 -5.90
N ALA A 109 16.22 -4.88 -7.06
CA ALA A 109 15.60 -4.47 -8.31
C ALA A 109 14.06 -4.48 -8.22
N ASP A 110 13.47 -5.54 -7.68
CA ASP A 110 12.02 -5.66 -7.49
C ASP A 110 11.50 -4.61 -6.51
N THR A 111 12.20 -4.39 -5.39
CA THR A 111 11.82 -3.38 -4.39
C THR A 111 11.92 -1.96 -4.96
N LYS A 112 12.96 -1.67 -5.77
CA LYS A 112 13.10 -0.39 -6.49
C LYS A 112 11.94 -0.17 -7.47
N ARG A 113 11.58 -1.20 -8.26
CA ARG A 113 10.45 -1.14 -9.18
C ARG A 113 9.14 -0.88 -8.43
N ASN A 114 8.92 -1.58 -7.32
CA ASN A 114 7.72 -1.40 -6.49
C ASN A 114 7.68 -0.01 -5.82
N ALA A 115 8.82 0.51 -5.36
CA ALA A 115 8.89 1.86 -4.80
C ALA A 115 8.54 2.92 -5.87
N ALA A 116 9.08 2.79 -7.08
CA ALA A 116 8.75 3.69 -8.19
C ALA A 116 7.27 3.60 -8.59
N ALA A 117 6.70 2.39 -8.63
CA ALA A 117 5.27 2.19 -8.89
C ALA A 117 4.39 2.81 -7.79
N SER A 118 4.77 2.70 -6.51
CA SER A 118 4.06 3.33 -5.40
C SER A 118 4.13 4.86 -5.46
N ALA A 119 5.31 5.42 -5.79
CA ALA A 119 5.48 6.85 -5.99
C ALA A 119 4.59 7.39 -7.13
N ALA A 120 4.54 6.66 -8.25
CA ALA A 120 3.68 7.01 -9.38
C ALA A 120 2.19 7.00 -8.99
N LYS A 121 1.74 5.99 -8.25
CA LYS A 121 0.35 5.91 -7.74
C LYS A 121 -0.01 7.06 -6.79
N TYR A 122 0.95 7.53 -5.97
CA TYR A 122 0.73 8.70 -5.11
C TYR A 122 0.60 9.98 -5.95
N VAL A 123 1.47 10.17 -6.94
CA VAL A 123 1.43 11.34 -7.84
C VAL A 123 0.14 11.36 -8.65
N GLU A 124 -0.27 10.21 -9.22
CA GLU A 124 -1.54 10.06 -9.94
C GLU A 124 -2.73 10.43 -9.04
N ALA A 125 -2.78 9.89 -7.82
CA ALA A 125 -3.83 10.23 -6.86
C ALA A 125 -3.84 11.71 -6.47
N CYS A 126 -2.68 12.36 -6.38
CA CYS A 126 -2.60 13.81 -6.17
C CYS A 126 -3.13 14.58 -7.39
N GLN A 127 -2.77 14.16 -8.61
CA GLN A 127 -3.21 14.80 -9.85
C GLN A 127 -4.71 14.70 -10.07
N GLU A 128 -5.34 13.56 -9.75
CA GLU A 128 -6.80 13.38 -9.82
C GLU A 128 -7.55 14.41 -8.95
N LEU A 129 -6.93 14.82 -7.85
CA LEU A 129 -7.45 15.81 -6.91
C LEU A 129 -6.94 17.23 -7.17
N GLY A 130 -6.10 17.44 -8.18
CA GLY A 130 -5.51 18.74 -8.51
C GLY A 130 -4.45 19.23 -7.52
N LEU A 131 -3.81 18.32 -6.78
CA LEU A 131 -2.84 18.61 -5.73
C LEU A 131 -1.40 18.50 -6.24
N ARG A 132 -0.49 19.25 -5.61
CA ARG A 132 0.97 19.16 -5.79
C ARG A 132 1.59 18.09 -4.87
N GLY A 133 0.96 17.80 -3.72
CA GLY A 133 1.36 16.74 -2.81
C GLY A 133 2.44 17.13 -1.78
N LEU A 134 2.60 18.43 -1.49
CA LEU A 134 3.50 18.95 -0.47
C LEU A 134 2.83 18.91 0.92
N ASN A 135 1.68 19.59 1.04
CA ASN A 135 0.83 19.56 2.22
C ASN A 135 -0.60 19.25 1.81
N VAL A 136 -0.91 17.95 1.76
CA VAL A 136 -2.17 17.42 1.25
C VAL A 136 -3.39 18.08 1.92
N ARG A 137 -3.36 18.25 3.25
CA ARG A 137 -4.49 18.85 3.98
C ARG A 137 -4.72 20.31 3.58
N ALA A 138 -3.66 21.12 3.55
CA ALA A 138 -3.77 22.53 3.20
C ALA A 138 -4.17 22.73 1.72
N GLU A 139 -3.60 21.93 0.82
CA GLU A 139 -3.90 21.97 -0.60
C GLU A 139 -5.36 21.56 -0.89
N LEU A 140 -5.90 20.55 -0.19
CA LEU A 140 -7.32 20.18 -0.29
C LEU A 140 -8.27 21.29 0.17
N LEU A 141 -7.89 22.06 1.20
CA LEU A 141 -8.66 23.23 1.62
C LEU A 141 -8.52 24.39 0.62
N GLU A 142 -7.38 24.49 -0.06
CA GLU A 142 -7.16 25.48 -1.12
C GLU A 142 -7.96 25.17 -2.38
N THR A 143 -8.06 23.91 -2.80
CA THR A 143 -8.90 23.51 -3.94
C THR A 143 -10.37 23.84 -3.69
N ALA A 144 -10.83 23.73 -2.44
CA ALA A 144 -12.17 24.13 -2.05
C ALA A 144 -12.46 25.64 -2.22
N LYS A 145 -11.44 26.49 -2.36
CA LYS A 145 -11.63 27.93 -2.69
C LYS A 145 -12.06 28.16 -4.14
N THR A 146 -12.03 27.14 -5.01
CA THR A 146 -12.58 27.22 -6.36
C THR A 146 -14.10 27.06 -6.40
N LEU A 147 -14.69 26.57 -5.31
CA LEU A 147 -16.12 26.29 -5.19
C LEU A 147 -17.04 27.50 -5.44
N PRO A 148 -16.71 28.74 -5.00
CA PRO A 148 -17.49 29.93 -5.35
C PRO A 148 -17.69 30.11 -6.86
N ASN A 149 -16.70 29.78 -7.70
CA ASN A 149 -16.85 29.88 -9.16
C ASN A 149 -17.88 28.85 -9.66
N SER A 150 -17.88 27.64 -9.12
CA SER A 150 -18.89 26.62 -9.43
C SER A 150 -20.29 27.06 -8.97
N PHE A 151 -20.39 27.71 -7.80
CA PHE A 151 -21.65 28.28 -7.33
C PHE A 151 -22.14 29.43 -8.22
N SER A 152 -21.25 30.31 -8.69
CA SER A 152 -21.58 31.34 -9.67
C SER A 152 -22.13 30.74 -10.97
N GLN A 153 -21.51 29.67 -11.48
CA GLN A 153 -21.98 28.98 -12.67
C GLN A 153 -23.37 28.35 -12.47
N ILE A 154 -23.65 27.80 -11.29
CA ILE A 154 -24.98 27.26 -10.95
C ILE A 154 -26.01 28.39 -10.92
N ILE A 155 -25.70 29.51 -10.27
CA ILE A 155 -26.59 30.67 -10.19
C ILE A 155 -26.86 31.25 -11.59
N GLU A 156 -25.82 31.36 -12.43
CA GLU A 156 -25.95 31.84 -13.81
C GLU A 156 -26.82 30.90 -14.66
N ALA A 157 -26.60 29.58 -14.57
CA ALA A 157 -27.38 28.60 -15.30
C ALA A 157 -28.86 28.59 -14.89
N LEU A 158 -29.16 28.74 -13.61
CA LEU A 158 -30.53 28.78 -13.08
C LEU A 158 -31.24 30.12 -13.35
N ASN A 159 -30.48 31.21 -13.49
CA ASN A 159 -31.01 32.53 -13.87
C ASN A 159 -31.05 32.78 -15.37
N GLY A 160 -30.59 31.83 -16.18
CA GLY A 160 -30.61 31.93 -17.64
C GLY A 160 -32.03 32.08 -18.20
N GLU A 161 -32.16 32.76 -19.33
CA GLU A 161 -33.44 33.04 -20.01
C GLU A 161 -34.24 31.74 -20.26
N ALA A 162 -33.59 30.72 -20.83
CA ALA A 162 -34.23 29.43 -21.09
C ALA A 162 -34.70 28.69 -19.82
N ALA A 163 -34.03 28.87 -18.68
CA ALA A 163 -34.46 28.30 -17.41
C ALA A 163 -35.67 29.07 -16.84
N SER A 164 -35.70 30.40 -17.00
CA SER A 164 -36.87 31.21 -16.65
C SER A 164 -38.09 30.82 -17.48
N GLU A 165 -37.91 30.71 -18.80
CA GLU A 165 -38.98 30.32 -19.71
C GLU A 165 -39.52 28.93 -19.35
N ALA A 166 -38.66 27.99 -18.93
CA ALA A 166 -39.09 26.66 -18.47
C ALA A 166 -39.97 26.72 -17.21
N ILE A 167 -39.58 27.54 -16.23
CA ILE A 167 -40.33 27.75 -14.97
C ILE A 167 -41.69 28.39 -15.28
N ASP A 168 -41.72 29.41 -16.13
CA ASP A 168 -42.94 30.11 -16.52
C ASP A 168 -43.85 29.20 -17.34
N TYR A 169 -43.28 28.40 -18.26
CA TYR A 169 -44.00 27.42 -19.05
C TYR A 169 -44.69 26.37 -18.19
N TYR A 170 -43.97 25.79 -17.24
CA TYR A 170 -44.53 24.82 -16.31
C TYR A 170 -45.59 25.45 -15.39
N SER A 171 -45.33 26.64 -14.82
CA SER A 171 -46.26 27.33 -13.92
C SER A 171 -47.59 27.64 -14.60
N ASN A 172 -47.53 28.16 -15.83
CA ASN A 172 -48.71 28.48 -16.63
C ASN A 172 -49.49 27.22 -17.03
N PHE A 173 -48.79 26.12 -17.34
CA PHE A 173 -49.43 24.84 -17.62
C PHE A 173 -50.20 24.31 -16.41
N VAL A 174 -49.58 24.31 -15.23
CA VAL A 174 -50.23 23.85 -13.99
C VAL A 174 -51.42 24.75 -13.64
N GLN A 175 -51.31 26.07 -13.81
CA GLN A 175 -52.41 27.00 -13.59
C GLN A 175 -53.58 26.75 -14.56
N ALA A 176 -53.32 26.45 -15.83
CA ALA A 176 -54.38 26.15 -16.80
C ALA A 176 -55.04 24.79 -16.52
N ALA A 177 -54.28 23.82 -16.02
CA ALA A 177 -54.79 22.49 -15.69
C ALA A 177 -55.67 22.48 -14.43
N HIS A 178 -55.46 23.41 -13.50
CA HIS A 178 -56.23 23.52 -12.25
C HIS A 178 -57.24 24.67 -12.35
N THR A 179 -58.51 24.33 -12.57
CA THR A 179 -59.62 25.29 -12.82
C THR A 179 -60.31 25.84 -11.56
N GLU A 180 -59.88 25.43 -10.36
CA GLU A 180 -60.53 25.83 -9.11
C GLU A 180 -60.04 27.21 -8.63
N LYS A 181 -60.97 28.17 -8.57
CA LYS A 181 -60.72 29.59 -8.24
C LYS A 181 -60.35 29.86 -6.77
N ASP A 182 -60.42 28.90 -5.86
CA ASP A 182 -60.42 29.16 -4.41
C ASP A 182 -59.42 28.37 -3.56
N ALA A 183 -58.59 27.51 -4.14
CA ALA A 183 -57.46 26.93 -3.39
C ALA A 183 -56.27 27.87 -3.54
N PHE A 184 -55.90 28.58 -2.46
CA PHE A 184 -54.66 29.34 -2.31
C PHE A 184 -53.56 28.73 -3.19
N MET A 185 -53.19 29.42 -4.28
CA MET A 185 -52.18 28.99 -5.23
C MET A 185 -50.92 28.60 -4.45
N LYS A 186 -50.72 27.29 -4.23
CA LYS A 186 -49.40 26.80 -3.84
C LYS A 186 -48.51 27.18 -5.01
N SER A 187 -47.65 28.17 -4.79
CA SER A 187 -46.65 28.56 -5.77
C SER A 187 -45.87 27.29 -6.12
N VAL A 188 -46.00 26.88 -7.37
CA VAL A 188 -45.32 25.71 -7.90
C VAL A 188 -43.86 26.09 -8.10
N LEU A 189 -42.95 25.17 -7.82
CA LEU A 189 -41.50 25.41 -7.86
C LEU A 189 -41.05 26.52 -6.90
N GLN A 190 -41.58 26.50 -5.66
CA GLN A 190 -41.27 27.51 -4.65
C GLN A 190 -39.76 27.61 -4.39
N ASN A 191 -39.03 26.50 -4.39
CA ASN A 191 -37.60 26.51 -4.08
C ASN A 191 -36.80 27.19 -5.19
N LEU A 192 -37.14 26.95 -6.46
CA LEU A 192 -36.53 27.65 -7.59
C LEU A 192 -36.91 29.13 -7.64
N ARG A 193 -38.15 29.50 -7.30
CA ARG A 193 -38.56 30.92 -7.21
C ARG A 193 -37.79 31.63 -6.11
N ASP A 194 -37.73 31.04 -4.92
CA ASP A 194 -36.99 31.57 -3.77
C ASP A 194 -35.50 31.73 -4.10
N PHE A 195 -34.91 30.74 -4.79
CA PHE A 195 -33.51 30.80 -5.25
C PHE A 195 -33.24 31.97 -6.20
N ARG A 196 -34.19 32.32 -7.08
CA ARG A 196 -34.04 33.42 -8.04
C ARG A 196 -34.26 34.78 -7.41
N GLU A 197 -35.25 34.89 -6.53
CA GLU A 197 -35.55 36.14 -5.82
C GLU A 197 -34.45 36.47 -4.80
N ASN A 198 -33.91 35.44 -4.14
CA ASN A 198 -32.86 35.57 -3.12
C ASN A 198 -31.70 34.62 -3.46
N PRO A 199 -30.78 35.01 -4.37
CA PRO A 199 -29.65 34.16 -4.73
C PRO A 199 -28.75 33.90 -3.52
N PRO A 200 -28.31 32.64 -3.30
CA PRO A 200 -27.50 32.30 -2.15
C PRO A 200 -26.13 32.99 -2.21
N SER A 201 -25.54 33.26 -1.04
CA SER A 201 -24.22 33.86 -0.96
C SER A 201 -23.16 32.95 -1.61
N LEU A 202 -22.08 33.55 -2.13
CA LEU A 202 -20.93 32.83 -2.68
C LEU A 202 -19.84 32.54 -1.64
N ASN A 203 -20.09 32.88 -0.37
CA ASN A 203 -19.09 32.81 0.69
C ASN A 203 -18.88 31.36 1.13
N VAL A 204 -17.64 30.90 1.00
CA VAL A 204 -17.21 29.53 1.27
C VAL A 204 -16.00 29.59 2.19
N TYR A 205 -16.16 29.09 3.42
CA TYR A 205 -15.09 28.85 4.38
C TYR A 205 -15.16 27.39 4.86
N PRO A 206 -14.18 26.83 5.59
CA PRO A 206 -14.31 25.52 6.25
C PRO A 206 -15.26 25.62 7.46
N ALA A 207 -15.93 24.53 7.84
CA ALA A 207 -16.68 24.51 9.10
C ALA A 207 -15.74 24.74 10.29
N SER A 208 -16.23 25.33 11.38
CA SER A 208 -15.41 25.72 12.55
C SER A 208 -14.51 24.57 13.04
N ASP A 209 -15.05 23.35 13.07
CA ASP A 209 -14.38 22.13 13.55
C ASP A 209 -13.17 21.68 12.69
N ILE A 210 -13.01 22.25 11.49
CA ILE A 210 -11.95 21.91 10.53
C ILE A 210 -10.74 22.84 10.69
N VAL A 211 -10.95 24.09 11.13
CA VAL A 211 -9.93 25.15 11.21
C VAL A 211 -9.00 24.98 12.43
N ASP A 212 -9.53 24.48 13.56
CA ASP A 212 -8.76 24.31 14.81
C ASP A 212 -7.53 23.39 14.68
N SER A 213 -7.46 22.55 13.64
CA SER A 213 -6.34 21.63 13.44
C SER A 213 -5.22 22.18 12.55
N THR A 214 -5.44 23.28 11.81
CA THR A 214 -4.39 23.85 10.94
C THR A 214 -3.38 24.72 11.67
N ASP A 215 -3.72 25.26 12.85
CA ASP A 215 -2.85 26.16 13.60
C ASP A 215 -1.91 25.45 14.59
N LEU A 216 -2.14 24.18 14.92
CA LEU A 216 -1.25 23.42 15.83
C LEU A 216 0.08 22.97 15.21
N HIS A 217 0.27 23.08 13.89
CA HIS A 217 1.49 22.61 13.22
C HIS A 217 2.44 23.73 12.74
N LYS A 218 2.17 25.01 13.06
CA LYS A 218 2.99 26.15 12.60
C LYS A 218 3.95 26.76 13.63
N SER A 219 4.02 26.24 14.85
CA SER A 219 4.98 26.73 15.84
C SER A 219 5.53 25.57 16.65
N THR A 220 6.77 25.17 16.37
CA THR A 220 7.84 25.02 17.37
C THR A 220 9.11 24.53 16.68
N GLU A 221 9.90 25.46 16.16
CA GLU A 221 11.36 25.34 16.21
C GLU A 221 11.89 26.50 17.06
N ASN A 222 12.77 26.13 18.00
CA ASN A 222 13.59 26.95 18.90
C ASN A 222 12.91 27.64 20.10
N SER A 223 13.01 26.99 21.27
CA SER A 223 13.84 27.48 22.39
C SER A 223 14.04 26.40 23.45
N LYS A 224 15.29 26.21 23.89
CA LYS A 224 15.66 25.40 25.05
C LYS A 224 15.38 26.16 26.36
N VAL A 225 15.18 25.35 27.41
CA VAL A 225 15.53 25.52 28.85
C VAL A 225 14.32 25.50 29.78
N GLY A 226 14.32 24.52 30.70
CA GLY A 226 14.02 24.75 32.12
C GLY A 226 12.77 24.10 32.72
N ASN A 227 12.98 22.89 33.27
CA ASN A 227 12.38 22.28 34.47
C ASN A 227 10.85 22.13 34.71
N GLU A 228 10.52 20.86 34.91
CA GLU A 228 9.72 20.21 35.98
C GLU A 228 8.19 20.40 36.08
N ASP A 229 7.58 19.21 36.06
CA ASP A 229 6.39 18.75 36.76
C ASP A 229 5.02 19.29 36.37
N THR A 230 4.30 18.50 35.56
CA THR A 230 3.08 17.76 35.96
C THR A 230 2.38 17.22 34.71
N ILE A 231 2.40 15.90 34.48
CA ILE A 231 1.47 15.26 33.53
C ILE A 231 0.75 14.13 34.26
N ALA A 232 -0.52 14.41 34.53
CA ALA A 232 -1.52 13.42 34.93
C ALA A 232 -1.91 12.57 33.72
N SER A 233 -1.86 11.25 33.92
CA SER A 233 -2.70 10.19 33.34
C SER A 233 -3.31 10.43 31.95
N LEU A 234 -2.76 9.72 30.97
CA LEU A 234 -3.56 9.14 29.89
C LEU A 234 -3.15 7.67 29.75
N ASP A 235 -4.13 6.81 30.04
CA ASP A 235 -4.09 5.36 29.87
C ASP A 235 -3.69 5.00 28.44
N ILE A 236 -2.61 4.23 28.32
CA ILE A 236 -2.14 3.65 27.07
C ILE A 236 -2.65 2.21 27.04
N ASP A 237 -3.65 1.97 26.18
CA ASP A 237 -4.19 0.65 25.89
C ASP A 237 -3.21 -0.12 24.98
N TRP A 238 -2.69 -1.23 25.50
CA TRP A 238 -1.75 -2.14 24.83
C TRP A 238 -2.43 -3.49 24.56
N ASP A 239 -3.54 -3.49 23.83
CA ASP A 239 -4.13 -4.75 23.36
C ASP A 239 -3.43 -5.26 22.09
N ILE A 240 -2.22 -5.80 22.32
CA ILE A 240 -1.49 -6.66 21.39
C ILE A 240 -1.85 -8.11 21.74
N SER A 241 -2.84 -8.67 21.06
CA SER A 241 -3.07 -10.11 21.04
C SER A 241 -2.15 -10.74 20.00
N VAL A 242 -0.96 -11.15 20.45
CA VAL A 242 -0.05 -12.03 19.70
C VAL A 242 -0.62 -13.44 19.74
N ASP A 243 -1.09 -13.94 18.60
CA ASP A 243 -1.16 -15.38 18.37
C ASP A 243 -0.18 -15.75 17.26
N THR A 244 0.97 -16.27 17.68
CA THR A 244 2.03 -16.78 16.82
C THR A 244 1.72 -18.22 16.40
N SER A 245 1.38 -18.41 15.14
CA SER A 245 1.64 -19.67 14.45
C SER A 245 2.03 -19.38 13.00
N ILE A 246 3.33 -19.20 12.77
CA ILE A 246 3.95 -19.28 11.45
C ILE A 246 4.71 -20.60 11.40
N ASP A 247 4.32 -21.51 10.49
CA ASP A 247 5.26 -22.41 9.78
C ASP A 247 4.58 -22.90 8.49
N TRP A 248 4.89 -22.29 7.34
CA TRP A 248 5.85 -22.72 6.30
C TRP A 248 5.44 -24.00 5.57
N ASP A 249 4.93 -23.84 4.33
CA ASP A 249 5.30 -24.79 3.27
C ASP A 249 5.31 -24.15 1.87
N ILE A 250 6.35 -24.49 1.12
CA ILE A 250 6.73 -23.99 -0.21
C ILE A 250 6.40 -25.08 -1.25
N GLY A 251 5.72 -24.68 -2.33
CA GLY A 251 6.06 -25.08 -3.71
C GLY A 251 5.54 -26.41 -4.27
N ALA A 252 4.64 -26.31 -5.25
CA ALA A 252 4.67 -27.09 -6.49
C ALA A 252 3.95 -26.28 -7.60
N VAL A 253 4.70 -25.61 -8.47
CA VAL A 253 4.92 -25.93 -9.90
C VAL A 253 3.64 -25.97 -10.75
N GLU A 254 3.57 -24.95 -11.63
CA GLU A 254 2.98 -24.86 -12.98
C GLU A 254 1.77 -25.74 -13.35
N ASP A 255 0.69 -25.09 -13.78
CA ASP A 255 0.24 -25.27 -15.17
C ASP A 255 -0.48 -24.02 -15.68
N ASP A 256 0.07 -23.55 -16.79
CA ASP A 256 -0.48 -22.60 -17.75
C ASP A 256 -1.71 -23.23 -18.41
N ASN A 257 -2.87 -22.59 -18.31
CA ASN A 257 -3.83 -22.61 -19.40
C ASN A 257 -4.78 -21.42 -19.30
N GLY A 258 -4.76 -20.63 -20.36
CA GLY A 258 -5.37 -19.32 -20.46
C GLY A 258 -6.90 -19.28 -20.57
N ASN A 259 -7.31 -18.07 -20.96
CA ASN A 259 -8.66 -17.52 -21.09
C ASN A 259 -9.21 -17.02 -19.75
N GLY A 260 -9.43 -15.72 -19.57
CA GLY A 260 -9.84 -14.73 -20.56
C GLY A 260 -11.11 -14.08 -20.03
N LEU A 261 -10.96 -12.83 -19.58
CA LEU A 261 -11.98 -11.78 -19.56
C LEU A 261 -13.42 -12.26 -19.27
N GLY A 262 -13.84 -12.17 -18.02
CA GLY A 262 -15.27 -12.10 -17.72
C GLY A 262 -15.77 -10.66 -17.80
N PRO A 263 -16.83 -10.39 -18.58
CA PRO A 263 -17.73 -9.30 -18.25
C PRO A 263 -19.12 -9.83 -17.92
N TYR A 264 -19.73 -9.14 -16.96
CA TYR A 264 -21.15 -9.04 -16.72
C TYR A 264 -21.95 -8.95 -18.02
N GLU A 265 -23.06 -9.71 -18.15
CA GLU A 265 -24.25 -9.17 -18.82
C GLU A 265 -25.55 -9.86 -18.38
N MET A 266 -26.60 -9.08 -18.48
CA MET A 266 -27.91 -9.22 -17.83
C MET A 266 -28.88 -10.09 -18.64
N VAL A 267 -29.94 -10.46 -17.92
CA VAL A 267 -31.18 -11.14 -18.32
C VAL A 267 -31.77 -10.61 -19.64
N ASN A 268 -32.25 -11.52 -20.50
CA ASN A 268 -33.39 -11.21 -21.35
C ASN A 268 -34.35 -12.40 -21.39
N ALA A 269 -35.57 -12.16 -20.92
CA ALA A 269 -36.69 -13.08 -20.90
C ALA A 269 -37.68 -12.67 -21.98
N SER A 270 -37.79 -13.49 -23.03
CA SER A 270 -38.89 -13.47 -24.00
C SER A 270 -39.05 -14.88 -24.58
N GLY A 271 -40.16 -15.55 -24.28
CA GLY A 271 -40.70 -16.62 -25.14
C GLY A 271 -41.63 -16.01 -26.21
N PRO A 272 -42.40 -16.79 -27.01
CA PRO A 272 -42.62 -18.25 -26.96
C PRO A 272 -42.56 -18.91 -28.37
N GLU A 273 -43.17 -20.11 -28.50
CA GLU A 273 -43.41 -20.94 -29.71
C GLU A 273 -42.29 -21.93 -30.07
N ALA A 274 -42.53 -23.17 -30.48
CA ALA A 274 -43.62 -24.16 -30.42
C ALA A 274 -43.04 -25.45 -31.07
N LEU A 275 -43.65 -26.62 -30.82
CA LEU A 275 -43.47 -27.91 -31.51
C LEU A 275 -42.19 -28.70 -31.17
N ASP A 276 -42.17 -30.03 -31.04
CA ASP A 276 -43.19 -31.09 -30.99
C ASP A 276 -42.47 -32.39 -30.53
N SER A 277 -43.21 -33.23 -29.81
CA SER A 277 -43.13 -34.70 -29.63
C SER A 277 -41.84 -35.49 -29.90
N ASN A 278 -41.39 -36.28 -28.91
CA ASN A 278 -41.76 -37.71 -28.80
C ASN A 278 -40.96 -38.53 -27.75
N GLN A 279 -41.73 -39.37 -27.04
CA GLN A 279 -41.43 -40.75 -26.60
C GLN A 279 -40.76 -41.06 -25.24
N SER A 280 -41.64 -41.57 -24.35
CA SER A 280 -41.58 -42.86 -23.63
C SER A 280 -40.64 -43.06 -22.43
N SER A 281 -41.24 -42.91 -21.24
CA SER A 281 -41.38 -43.88 -20.13
C SER A 281 -40.17 -44.71 -19.65
N MET A 282 -39.80 -44.54 -18.38
CA MET A 282 -39.75 -45.63 -17.39
C MET A 282 -39.91 -45.08 -15.96
N ASN A 283 -40.59 -45.87 -15.14
CA ASN A 283 -41.19 -45.55 -13.84
C ASN A 283 -40.46 -46.34 -12.75
N ILE A 284 -39.94 -45.71 -11.68
CA ILE A 284 -39.65 -46.37 -10.40
C ILE A 284 -39.89 -45.38 -9.23
N GLY A 285 -40.92 -45.68 -8.43
CA GLY A 285 -40.79 -45.81 -6.96
C GLY A 285 -40.90 -44.57 -6.06
N MET A 286 -42.14 -44.14 -5.79
CA MET A 286 -42.76 -43.98 -4.45
C MET A 286 -41.87 -43.57 -3.26
N ASP A 287 -42.05 -42.35 -2.70
CA ASP A 287 -42.64 -42.20 -1.36
C ASP A 287 -43.15 -40.76 -1.05
N SER A 288 -44.36 -40.71 -0.50
CA SER A 288 -45.05 -39.73 0.37
C SER A 288 -44.90 -38.19 0.22
N ALA A 289 -46.07 -37.56 -0.03
CA ALA A 289 -46.39 -36.14 0.20
C ALA A 289 -46.58 -35.84 1.73
N PRO A 290 -46.68 -34.55 2.17
CA PRO A 290 -47.87 -33.75 1.90
C PRO A 290 -47.62 -32.28 1.51
N GLU A 291 -48.61 -31.74 0.83
CA GLU A 291 -48.81 -30.38 0.37
C GLU A 291 -48.84 -29.37 1.53
N VAL A 292 -48.18 -28.22 1.36
CA VAL A 292 -48.52 -26.97 2.07
C VAL A 292 -48.47 -25.84 1.04
N PRO A 293 -49.55 -25.06 0.86
CA PRO A 293 -49.62 -23.98 -0.10
C PRO A 293 -48.83 -22.76 0.41
N VAL A 294 -47.93 -22.22 -0.42
CA VAL A 294 -47.35 -20.88 -0.14
C VAL A 294 -48.16 -19.88 -0.93
N SER A 295 -49.03 -19.19 -0.20
CA SER A 295 -49.86 -18.09 -0.65
C SER A 295 -49.03 -16.99 -1.31
N GLU A 296 -49.60 -16.45 -2.40
CA GLU A 296 -49.34 -15.13 -2.94
C GLU A 296 -49.16 -14.10 -1.82
N ILE A 297 -48.04 -13.40 -1.83
CA ILE A 297 -47.81 -12.25 -0.97
C ILE A 297 -48.51 -11.06 -1.63
N SER A 298 -49.73 -10.75 -1.15
CA SER A 298 -50.45 -9.51 -1.46
C SER A 298 -49.87 -8.35 -0.64
N TRP A 299 -49.39 -7.30 -1.32
CA TRP A 299 -48.91 -6.07 -0.71
C TRP A 299 -50.03 -5.03 -0.57
N ASP A 300 -51.14 -5.40 0.08
CA ASP A 300 -52.18 -4.44 0.50
C ASP A 300 -51.81 -3.84 1.86
N ILE A 301 -51.20 -2.65 1.85
CA ILE A 301 -51.07 -1.81 3.04
C ILE A 301 -52.23 -0.83 3.00
N SER A 302 -53.28 -1.13 3.78
CA SER A 302 -54.33 -0.17 4.13
C SER A 302 -53.79 0.82 5.16
N MET A 303 -53.91 2.11 4.88
CA MET A 303 -53.65 3.19 5.83
C MET A 303 -54.94 3.41 6.64
N GLU A 304 -54.93 3.03 7.92
CA GLU A 304 -56.00 3.33 8.86
C GLU A 304 -55.62 4.58 9.67
N ASP A 305 -56.49 5.58 9.61
CA ASP A 305 -56.42 6.83 10.37
C ASP A 305 -56.41 6.57 11.89
N SER A 306 -55.46 7.16 12.61
CA SER A 306 -55.55 7.27 14.08
C SER A 306 -56.23 8.59 14.45
N GLN A 307 -57.55 8.49 14.64
CA GLN A 307 -58.36 9.51 15.28
C GLN A 307 -57.98 9.67 16.76
N ILE A 308 -57.80 10.95 17.10
CA ILE A 308 -58.11 11.65 18.35
C ILE A 308 -58.92 10.82 19.37
N ASP A 309 -58.40 10.68 20.59
CA ASP A 309 -59.21 10.38 21.76
C ASP A 309 -59.06 11.46 22.83
N ILE A 310 -60.21 12.04 23.16
CA ILE A 310 -60.48 12.99 24.23
C ILE A 310 -60.81 12.17 25.48
N ILE A 311 -60.09 12.36 26.59
CA ILE A 311 -60.65 12.08 27.92
C ILE A 311 -60.29 13.22 28.89
N ASP A 312 -61.35 13.94 29.24
CA ASP A 312 -61.53 14.89 30.33
C ASP A 312 -61.45 14.19 31.70
N SER A 313 -60.71 14.78 32.65
CA SER A 313 -60.93 14.54 34.08
C SER A 313 -60.55 15.79 34.90
N THR A 314 -61.59 16.61 35.08
CA THR A 314 -61.82 17.65 36.09
C THR A 314 -61.07 17.59 37.45
N SER A 315 -60.61 18.78 37.84
CA SER A 315 -60.72 19.46 39.15
C SER A 315 -59.96 18.95 40.38
N LEU A 316 -58.94 19.71 40.80
CA LEU A 316 -58.79 20.17 42.19
C LEU A 316 -58.32 21.64 42.23
N THR A 317 -59.03 22.40 43.06
CA THR A 317 -58.93 23.83 43.34
C THR A 317 -57.76 24.19 44.26
N GLY A 318 -57.14 25.34 44.03
CA GLY A 318 -56.27 26.02 45.01
C GLY A 318 -55.81 27.38 44.48
N ASP A 319 -56.42 28.45 45.00
CA ASP A 319 -56.06 29.86 44.83
C ASP A 319 -54.55 30.10 44.95
N ASP A 320 -53.96 30.87 44.03
CA ASP A 320 -53.35 32.15 44.40
C ASP A 320 -53.15 33.06 43.18
N VAL A 321 -53.42 34.34 43.37
CA VAL A 321 -53.45 35.41 42.38
C VAL A 321 -52.12 36.15 42.40
N GLU A 322 -51.38 36.24 41.28
CA GLU A 322 -50.78 37.49 40.80
C GLU A 322 -49.99 37.36 39.49
N SER A 323 -50.00 38.46 38.74
CA SER A 323 -49.10 38.81 37.62
C SER A 323 -49.38 38.21 36.22
N ARG A 324 -50.31 38.87 35.53
CA ARG A 324 -50.29 39.02 34.05
C ARG A 324 -49.00 39.73 33.61
N GLN A 325 -48.26 39.11 32.69
CA GLN A 325 -47.51 39.87 31.69
C GLN A 325 -47.49 39.11 30.35
N SER A 326 -48.44 39.48 29.50
CA SER A 326 -48.36 39.37 28.05
C SER A 326 -47.25 40.29 27.52
N VAL A 327 -46.50 39.87 26.49
CA VAL A 327 -46.05 40.65 25.32
C VAL A 327 -45.29 39.70 24.36
N PRO A 328 -45.35 39.95 23.03
CA PRO A 328 -45.35 38.95 21.96
C PRO A 328 -44.06 38.89 21.14
N ASP A 329 -44.10 38.05 20.09
CA ASP A 329 -43.19 38.00 18.94
C ASP A 329 -42.56 39.35 18.57
N ALA A 330 -41.24 39.32 18.39
CA ALA A 330 -40.54 40.22 17.48
C ALA A 330 -39.29 39.51 16.95
N SER A 331 -39.41 39.02 15.72
CA SER A 331 -38.35 39.12 14.75
C SER A 331 -37.76 40.53 14.81
N THR A 332 -36.46 40.63 15.09
CA THR A 332 -35.72 41.85 14.81
C THR A 332 -34.37 41.46 14.22
N PHE A 333 -34.32 41.63 12.90
CA PHE A 333 -33.13 41.99 12.15
C PHE A 333 -32.14 42.78 13.02
N ASN A 334 -30.93 42.26 13.18
CA ASN A 334 -29.75 43.08 13.39
C ASN A 334 -28.63 42.55 12.50
N SER A 335 -28.46 43.26 11.38
CA SER A 335 -27.36 43.14 10.45
C SER A 335 -26.10 43.73 11.07
N GLU A 336 -25.18 42.88 11.51
CA GLU A 336 -23.75 43.15 11.38
C GLU A 336 -23.09 41.90 10.79
N THR A 337 -22.41 42.11 9.67
CA THR A 337 -21.94 41.15 8.68
C THR A 337 -20.98 40.09 9.25
N LYS A 338 -21.52 39.01 9.81
CA LYS A 338 -20.91 37.70 9.64
C LYS A 338 -21.39 37.18 8.30
N GLU A 339 -20.51 37.18 7.31
CA GLU A 339 -20.76 36.60 6.00
C GLU A 339 -21.37 35.20 6.15
N GLN A 340 -22.69 35.11 5.95
CA GLN A 340 -23.39 33.84 6.07
C GLN A 340 -22.85 32.92 4.97
N ARG A 341 -22.49 31.71 5.40
CA ARG A 341 -22.04 30.62 4.55
C ARG A 341 -23.07 30.37 3.45
N SER A 342 -22.62 30.00 2.26
CA SER A 342 -23.52 29.67 1.16
C SER A 342 -24.48 28.54 1.55
N GLN A 343 -25.78 28.74 1.34
CA GLN A 343 -26.81 27.70 1.51
C GLN A 343 -26.60 26.51 0.56
N LEU A 344 -25.90 26.73 -0.56
CA LEU A 344 -25.51 25.65 -1.49
C LEU A 344 -24.55 24.64 -0.87
N LEU A 345 -23.97 24.91 0.30
CA LEU A 345 -23.20 23.91 1.05
C LEU A 345 -24.11 22.89 1.75
N GLU A 346 -25.36 23.23 2.02
CA GLU A 346 -26.33 22.36 2.69
C GLU A 346 -26.93 21.35 1.71
N THR A 347 -26.92 20.07 2.10
CA THR A 347 -27.44 18.99 1.25
C THR A 347 -28.94 19.08 1.07
N GLU A 348 -29.68 19.42 2.13
CA GLU A 348 -31.13 19.55 2.08
C GLU A 348 -31.58 20.67 1.13
N TYR A 349 -30.91 21.83 1.18
CA TYR A 349 -31.20 22.95 0.29
C TYR A 349 -30.96 22.59 -1.19
N ARG A 350 -29.81 21.95 -1.50
CA ARG A 350 -29.54 21.47 -2.87
C ARG A 350 -30.58 20.45 -3.35
N ASN A 351 -31.02 19.55 -2.48
CA ASN A 351 -32.01 18.54 -2.85
C ASN A 351 -33.37 19.17 -3.18
N LYS A 352 -33.83 20.15 -2.41
CA LYS A 352 -35.07 20.89 -2.71
C LYS A 352 -35.04 21.55 -4.09
N ILE A 353 -33.90 22.14 -4.46
CA ILE A 353 -33.71 22.73 -5.81
C ILE A 353 -33.71 21.62 -6.87
N LEU A 354 -33.04 20.50 -6.61
CA LEU A 354 -33.00 19.37 -7.53
C LEU A 354 -34.39 18.76 -7.75
N ASP A 355 -35.23 18.66 -6.71
CA ASP A 355 -36.58 18.14 -6.80
C ASP A 355 -37.43 18.97 -7.77
N ASP A 356 -37.45 20.30 -7.59
CA ASP A 356 -38.11 21.23 -8.51
C ASP A 356 -37.55 21.12 -9.95
N LEU A 357 -36.23 21.00 -10.11
CA LEU A 357 -35.61 20.84 -11.45
C LEU A 357 -35.96 19.51 -12.10
N PHE A 358 -36.04 18.42 -11.34
CA PHE A 358 -36.45 17.12 -11.84
C PHE A 358 -37.92 17.10 -12.24
N GLU A 359 -38.78 17.80 -11.50
CA GLU A 359 -40.19 18.00 -11.85
C GLU A 359 -40.33 18.71 -13.21
N ILE A 360 -39.65 19.85 -13.40
CA ILE A 360 -39.64 20.56 -14.68
C ILE A 360 -39.06 19.67 -15.79
N LYS A 361 -37.94 18.98 -15.53
CA LYS A 361 -37.31 18.10 -16.51
C LYS A 361 -38.25 16.98 -16.96
N ALA A 362 -38.96 16.35 -16.03
CA ALA A 362 -39.92 15.30 -16.34
C ALA A 362 -41.06 15.85 -17.21
N PHE A 363 -41.60 17.01 -16.84
CA PHE A 363 -42.62 17.70 -17.61
C PHE A 363 -42.16 18.06 -19.04
N LEU A 364 -40.99 18.69 -19.20
CA LEU A 364 -40.47 19.07 -20.51
C LEU A 364 -40.18 17.85 -21.40
N ASN A 365 -39.65 16.77 -20.82
CA ASN A 365 -39.41 15.52 -21.55
C ASN A 365 -40.72 14.87 -22.00
N GLN A 366 -41.72 14.81 -21.12
CA GLN A 366 -43.05 14.33 -21.45
C GLN A 366 -43.66 15.17 -22.58
N ARG A 367 -43.54 16.50 -22.50
CA ARG A 367 -44.06 17.42 -23.51
C ARG A 367 -43.36 17.27 -24.86
N LEU A 368 -42.04 17.07 -24.86
CA LEU A 368 -41.28 16.78 -26.08
C LEU A 368 -41.68 15.44 -26.70
N ALA A 369 -41.96 14.41 -25.89
CA ALA A 369 -42.44 13.12 -26.38
C ALA A 369 -43.82 13.25 -27.05
N GLU A 370 -44.74 14.00 -26.43
CA GLU A 370 -46.07 14.29 -26.99
C GLU A 370 -46.03 15.09 -28.30
N LEU A 371 -45.10 16.05 -28.42
CA LEU A 371 -44.92 16.83 -29.65
C LEU A 371 -44.28 16.04 -30.80
N ARG A 372 -43.55 14.98 -30.48
CA ARG A 372 -42.91 14.10 -31.46
C ARG A 372 -43.79 12.94 -31.91
N ASN A 373 -44.83 12.61 -31.14
CA ASN A 373 -45.74 11.53 -31.47
C ASN A 373 -46.84 12.02 -32.44
N GLU A 374 -46.95 11.35 -33.58
CA GLU A 374 -47.92 11.68 -34.64
C GLU A 374 -49.37 11.42 -34.20
N GLU A 375 -49.59 10.46 -33.29
CA GLU A 375 -50.93 10.07 -32.83
C GLU A 375 -51.59 11.14 -31.94
N THR A 376 -50.79 11.93 -31.23
CA THR A 376 -51.25 13.00 -30.33
C THR A 376 -51.49 14.34 -31.04
N LEU A 377 -51.15 14.46 -32.33
CA LEU A 377 -51.30 15.70 -33.11
C LEU A 377 -52.76 16.16 -33.18
N SER A 378 -53.69 15.23 -33.35
CA SER A 378 -55.13 15.52 -33.45
C SER A 378 -55.69 16.13 -32.15
N LEU A 379 -55.32 15.57 -31.00
CA LEU A 379 -55.71 16.06 -29.67
C LEU A 379 -54.99 17.37 -29.34
N GLN A 380 -53.73 17.54 -29.77
CA GLN A 380 -53.00 18.79 -29.62
C GLN A 380 -53.71 19.94 -30.32
N HIS A 381 -54.15 19.77 -31.57
CA HIS A 381 -54.87 20.81 -32.30
C HIS A 381 -56.17 21.23 -31.61
N GLN A 382 -56.84 20.31 -30.91
CA GLN A 382 -58.09 20.59 -30.19
C GLN A 382 -57.84 21.29 -28.85
N VAL A 383 -56.86 20.85 -28.06
CA VAL A 383 -56.43 21.52 -26.81
C VAL A 383 -55.88 22.91 -27.10
N GLN A 384 -55.22 23.09 -28.25
CA GLN A 384 -54.67 24.37 -28.71
C GLN A 384 -55.75 25.43 -29.00
N SER A 385 -56.96 25.01 -29.34
CA SER A 385 -58.09 25.94 -29.52
C SER A 385 -58.62 26.52 -28.20
N VAL A 386 -58.33 25.86 -27.07
CA VAL A 386 -58.81 26.22 -25.72
C VAL A 386 -57.74 26.92 -24.90
N VAL A 387 -56.46 26.59 -25.10
CA VAL A 387 -55.33 27.19 -24.36
C VAL A 387 -54.20 27.58 -25.33
N PRO A 388 -54.15 28.86 -25.78
CA PRO A 388 -53.14 29.33 -26.74
C PRO A 388 -51.69 29.27 -26.24
N PHE A 389 -51.48 29.27 -24.92
CA PHE A 389 -50.15 29.25 -24.30
C PHE A 389 -49.35 27.95 -24.58
N VAL A 390 -50.01 26.90 -25.06
CA VAL A 390 -49.39 25.63 -25.48
C VAL A 390 -48.49 25.80 -26.74
N LEU A 391 -48.48 26.98 -27.35
CA LEU A 391 -47.67 27.38 -28.50
C LEU A 391 -46.17 27.58 -28.17
N GLN A 392 -45.48 26.54 -27.72
CA GLN A 392 -44.02 26.51 -27.84
C GLN A 392 -43.59 25.48 -28.88
N GLN A 393 -42.79 25.96 -29.84
CA GLN A 393 -42.19 25.11 -30.87
C GLN A 393 -41.32 24.05 -30.19
N SER A 394 -41.27 22.86 -30.77
CA SER A 394 -40.44 21.75 -30.27
C SER A 394 -39.01 22.20 -29.97
N ASP A 395 -38.46 23.12 -30.76
CA ASP A 395 -37.12 23.67 -30.59
C ASP A 395 -36.95 24.51 -29.31
N ALA A 396 -37.95 25.30 -28.94
CA ALA A 396 -37.91 26.10 -27.70
C ALA A 396 -37.94 25.20 -26.45
N ILE A 397 -38.81 24.19 -26.44
CA ILE A 397 -38.90 23.21 -25.35
C ILE A 397 -37.61 22.38 -25.26
N GLN A 398 -36.98 22.06 -26.39
CA GLN A 398 -35.71 21.36 -26.42
C GLN A 398 -34.57 22.22 -25.83
N THR A 399 -34.57 23.53 -26.08
CA THR A 399 -33.64 24.49 -25.46
C THR A 399 -33.86 24.61 -23.95
N MET A 400 -35.11 24.67 -23.50
CA MET A 400 -35.44 24.64 -22.06
C MET A 400 -34.97 23.35 -21.40
N ALA A 401 -35.26 22.19 -22.02
CA ALA A 401 -34.89 20.89 -21.47
C ALA A 401 -33.37 20.72 -21.37
N SER A 402 -32.62 21.23 -22.35
CA SER A 402 -31.14 21.21 -22.31
C SER A 402 -30.59 22.14 -21.23
N ALA A 403 -31.16 23.34 -21.05
CA ALA A 403 -30.78 24.27 -19.99
C ALA A 403 -31.02 23.68 -18.58
N ILE A 404 -32.19 23.10 -18.33
CA ILE A 404 -32.51 22.44 -17.04
C ILE A 404 -31.60 21.23 -16.80
N THR A 405 -31.35 20.42 -17.84
CA THR A 405 -30.44 19.27 -17.74
C THR A 405 -29.00 19.73 -17.44
N TYR A 406 -28.55 20.83 -18.02
CA TYR A 406 -27.26 21.43 -17.74
C TYR A 406 -27.18 21.93 -16.28
N ALA A 407 -28.21 22.63 -15.78
CA ALA A 407 -28.26 23.09 -14.40
C ALA A 407 -28.19 21.92 -13.40
N ILE A 408 -28.94 20.84 -13.65
CA ILE A 408 -28.87 19.59 -12.87
C ILE A 408 -27.45 19.02 -12.89
N SER A 409 -26.79 19.01 -14.05
CA SER A 409 -25.41 18.48 -14.17
C SER A 409 -24.39 19.29 -13.35
N LEU A 410 -24.59 20.60 -13.21
CA LEU A 410 -23.74 21.46 -12.37
C LEU A 410 -23.96 21.21 -10.88
N LEU A 411 -25.22 21.08 -10.45
CA LEU A 411 -25.59 20.79 -9.06
C LEU A 411 -25.19 19.38 -8.60
N THR A 412 -25.17 18.41 -9.51
CA THR A 412 -24.86 16.99 -9.23
C THR A 412 -23.41 16.61 -9.52
N ASN A 413 -22.56 17.58 -9.90
CA ASN A 413 -21.16 17.30 -10.25
C ASN A 413 -20.40 16.70 -9.06
N ARG A 414 -19.76 15.53 -9.29
CA ARG A 414 -18.99 14.81 -8.27
C ARG A 414 -17.90 15.68 -7.64
N LYS A 415 -17.18 16.47 -8.43
CA LYS A 415 -16.10 17.35 -7.94
C LYS A 415 -16.66 18.40 -6.99
N THR A 416 -17.75 19.08 -7.36
CA THR A 416 -18.42 20.07 -6.53
C THR A 416 -18.88 19.45 -5.20
N ARG A 417 -19.50 18.26 -5.26
CA ARG A 417 -19.92 17.53 -4.05
C ARG A 417 -18.76 17.17 -3.13
N ASP A 418 -17.67 16.65 -3.70
CA ASP A 418 -16.48 16.27 -2.92
C ASP A 418 -15.83 17.50 -2.27
N LEU A 419 -15.77 18.65 -2.95
CA LEU A 419 -15.32 19.93 -2.38
C LEU A 419 -16.23 20.43 -1.25
N ILE A 420 -17.55 20.29 -1.41
CA ILE A 420 -18.51 20.61 -0.34
C ILE A 420 -18.28 19.70 0.87
N MET A 421 -18.05 18.40 0.65
CA MET A 421 -17.76 17.45 1.73
C MET A 421 -16.45 17.77 2.45
N ILE A 422 -15.40 18.20 1.73
CA ILE A 422 -14.13 18.65 2.31
C ILE A 422 -14.36 19.81 3.29
N LEU A 423 -15.28 20.71 2.99
CA LEU A 423 -15.55 21.90 3.80
C LEU A 423 -16.54 21.69 4.94
N ASN A 424 -17.42 20.70 4.82
CA ASN A 424 -18.48 20.45 5.80
C ASN A 424 -18.17 19.29 6.74
N SER A 425 -17.35 18.32 6.32
CA SER A 425 -17.06 17.11 7.10
C SER A 425 -15.57 16.92 7.34
N ARG A 426 -15.15 17.13 8.59
CA ARG A 426 -13.79 16.82 9.04
C ARG A 426 -13.42 15.36 8.80
N ARG A 427 -14.32 14.42 9.09
CA ARG A 427 -14.08 12.98 8.89
C ARG A 427 -13.77 12.64 7.44
N PHE A 428 -14.44 13.30 6.49
CA PHE A 428 -14.17 13.09 5.07
C PHE A 428 -12.79 13.61 4.67
N LEU A 429 -12.43 14.82 5.12
CA LEU A 429 -11.10 15.39 4.91
C LEU A 429 -10.01 14.50 5.50
N ASP A 430 -10.16 14.10 6.76
CA ASP A 430 -9.19 13.26 7.46
C ASP A 430 -9.01 11.90 6.76
N ARG A 431 -10.11 11.27 6.31
CA ARG A 431 -10.05 10.03 5.52
C ARG A 431 -9.29 10.22 4.20
N LEU A 432 -9.54 11.32 3.49
CA LEU A 432 -8.89 11.60 2.21
C LEU A 432 -7.39 11.87 2.40
N VAL A 433 -7.04 12.62 3.44
CA VAL A 433 -5.65 12.86 3.86
C VAL A 433 -4.98 11.54 4.23
N SER A 434 -5.58 10.72 5.10
CA SER A 434 -5.06 9.40 5.50
C SER A 434 -4.80 8.51 4.28
N THR A 435 -5.76 8.43 3.35
CA THR A 435 -5.62 7.61 2.13
C THR A 435 -4.41 8.03 1.28
N LEU A 436 -4.14 9.34 1.19
CA LEU A 436 -2.99 9.86 0.43
C LEU A 436 -1.68 9.71 1.20
N GLU A 437 -1.70 9.94 2.51
CA GLU A 437 -0.55 9.76 3.39
C GLU A 437 -0.13 8.30 3.49
N GLU A 438 -1.06 7.35 3.53
CA GLU A 438 -0.80 5.92 3.45
C GLU A 438 -0.08 5.56 2.15
N LYS A 439 -0.54 6.06 1.00
CA LYS A 439 0.13 5.85 -0.30
C LYS A 439 1.56 6.39 -0.30
N LYS A 440 1.79 7.56 0.31
CA LYS A 440 3.13 8.17 0.48
C LYS A 440 4.00 7.39 1.48
N HIS A 441 3.39 6.90 2.55
CA HIS A 441 4.07 6.12 3.57
C HIS A 441 4.51 4.75 3.03
N HIS A 442 3.71 4.13 2.16
CA HIS A 442 4.09 2.90 1.45
C HIS A 442 5.36 3.07 0.62
N GLU A 443 5.50 4.19 -0.10
CA GLU A 443 6.73 4.52 -0.83
C GLU A 443 7.93 4.66 0.13
N THR A 444 7.73 5.38 1.24
CA THR A 444 8.78 5.63 2.25
C THR A 444 9.25 4.32 2.88
N LYS A 445 8.32 3.43 3.25
CA LYS A 445 8.61 2.10 3.79
C LYS A 445 9.43 1.24 2.82
N LEU A 446 9.11 1.28 1.53
CA LEU A 446 9.89 0.57 0.51
C LEU A 446 11.30 1.15 0.36
N LYS A 447 11.44 2.48 0.41
CA LYS A 447 12.74 3.16 0.39
C LYS A 447 13.60 2.83 1.61
N ASP A 448 13.00 2.73 2.78
CA ASP A 448 13.71 2.31 4.00
C ASP A 448 14.12 0.83 3.91
N GLY A 449 13.24 -0.05 3.41
CA GLY A 449 13.59 -1.44 3.13
C GLY A 449 14.76 -1.60 2.14
N LEU A 450 14.95 -0.67 1.20
CA LEU A 450 16.12 -0.65 0.32
C LEU A 450 17.42 -0.35 1.08
N LYS A 451 17.38 0.48 2.13
CA LYS A 451 18.54 0.72 3.00
C LYS A 451 18.93 -0.56 3.74
N ASP A 452 17.95 -1.31 4.24
CA ASP A 452 18.20 -2.59 4.92
C ASP A 452 18.82 -3.63 3.98
N VAL A 453 18.34 -3.70 2.74
CA VAL A 453 18.92 -4.56 1.70
C VAL A 453 20.37 -4.14 1.40
N ALA A 454 20.65 -2.83 1.32
CA ALA A 454 22.00 -2.32 1.09
C ALA A 454 22.95 -2.67 2.26
N SER A 455 22.49 -2.54 3.51
CA SER A 455 23.26 -2.94 4.70
C SER A 455 23.60 -4.43 4.67
N LYS A 456 22.62 -5.30 4.40
CA LYS A 456 22.84 -6.76 4.28
C LYS A 456 23.79 -7.11 3.14
N ARG A 457 23.69 -6.43 1.99
CA ARG A 457 24.61 -6.61 0.87
C ARG A 457 26.04 -6.26 1.28
N MET A 458 26.23 -5.16 2.02
CA MET A 458 27.53 -4.76 2.54
C MET A 458 28.11 -5.77 3.54
N GLU A 459 27.29 -6.31 4.45
CA GLU A 459 27.71 -7.36 5.40
C GLU A 459 28.18 -8.65 4.70
N LEU A 460 27.42 -9.10 3.70
CA LEU A 460 27.79 -10.27 2.89
C LEU A 460 29.05 -10.02 2.07
N GLN A 461 29.19 -8.82 1.51
CA GLN A 461 30.39 -8.45 0.76
C GLN A 461 31.63 -8.41 1.67
N ASN A 462 31.52 -7.86 2.87
CA ASN A 462 32.59 -7.88 3.88
C ASN A 462 32.96 -9.31 4.29
N SER A 463 31.94 -10.17 4.46
CA SER A 463 32.14 -11.59 4.77
C SER A 463 32.91 -12.29 3.66
N LEU A 464 32.55 -12.03 2.39
CA LEU A 464 33.24 -12.55 1.21
C LEU A 464 34.70 -12.05 1.15
N SER A 465 34.93 -10.76 1.39
CA SER A 465 36.27 -10.18 1.47
C SER A 465 37.13 -10.77 2.59
N SER A 466 36.53 -11.28 3.66
CA SER A 466 37.26 -11.96 4.74
C SER A 466 37.61 -13.43 4.45
N ILE A 467 36.81 -14.10 3.61
CA ILE A 467 36.98 -15.54 3.27
C ILE A 467 37.96 -15.71 2.10
N TRP A 468 37.93 -14.80 1.13
CA TRP A 468 38.81 -14.84 -0.05
C TRP A 468 40.29 -14.99 0.29
N PRO A 469 40.89 -14.17 1.18
CA PRO A 469 42.29 -14.29 1.56
C PRO A 469 42.62 -15.63 2.24
N LYS A 470 41.69 -16.18 3.03
CA LYS A 470 41.87 -17.48 3.71
C LYS A 470 41.89 -18.62 2.70
N GLN A 471 41.02 -18.55 1.70
CA GLN A 471 40.99 -19.50 0.59
C GLN A 471 42.25 -19.45 -0.25
N GLU A 472 42.71 -18.25 -0.61
CA GLU A 472 43.94 -18.08 -1.36
C GLU A 472 45.17 -18.56 -0.57
N ALA A 473 45.23 -18.26 0.74
CA ALA A 473 46.31 -18.72 1.60
C ALA A 473 46.34 -20.25 1.72
N ALA A 474 45.19 -20.91 1.95
CA ALA A 474 45.09 -22.36 2.02
C ALA A 474 45.48 -23.02 0.68
N PHE A 475 45.10 -22.40 -0.42
CA PHE A 475 45.45 -22.83 -1.77
C PHE A 475 46.95 -22.75 -2.04
N MET A 476 47.56 -21.60 -1.77
CA MET A 476 48.98 -21.36 -1.97
C MET A 476 49.83 -22.28 -1.09
N LYS A 477 49.44 -22.47 0.17
CA LYS A 477 50.06 -23.41 1.11
C LYS A 477 50.00 -24.85 0.58
N THR A 478 48.83 -25.29 0.10
CA THR A 478 48.66 -26.64 -0.47
C THR A 478 49.52 -26.84 -1.72
N LYS A 479 49.66 -25.81 -2.56
CA LYS A 479 50.53 -25.84 -3.75
C LYS A 479 52.01 -25.88 -3.39
N GLU A 480 52.43 -25.13 -2.38
CA GLU A 480 53.81 -25.12 -1.87
C GLU A 480 54.18 -26.51 -1.28
N LEU A 481 53.30 -27.05 -0.42
CA LEU A 481 53.49 -28.39 0.16
C LEU A 481 53.50 -29.49 -0.90
N LYS A 482 52.62 -29.44 -1.90
CA LYS A 482 52.61 -30.40 -3.01
C LYS A 482 53.96 -30.46 -3.72
N LYS A 483 54.50 -29.29 -4.11
CA LYS A 483 55.81 -29.19 -4.77
C LYS A 483 56.93 -29.72 -3.88
N LEU A 484 56.87 -29.42 -2.58
CA LEU A 484 57.85 -29.88 -1.61
C LEU A 484 57.87 -31.40 -1.50
N CYS A 485 56.68 -32.03 -1.41
CA CYS A 485 56.54 -33.48 -1.38
C CYS A 485 57.04 -34.13 -2.68
N GLU A 486 56.62 -33.61 -3.85
CA GLU A 486 57.04 -34.13 -5.17
C GLU A 486 58.56 -34.04 -5.37
N SER A 487 59.16 -32.88 -5.05
CA SER A 487 60.62 -32.68 -5.15
C SER A 487 61.39 -33.59 -4.19
N THR A 488 60.91 -33.72 -2.95
CA THR A 488 61.58 -34.56 -1.95
C THR A 488 61.50 -36.03 -2.35
N LEU A 489 60.31 -36.52 -2.70
CA LEU A 489 60.13 -37.92 -3.12
C LEU A 489 60.95 -38.23 -4.38
N SER A 490 60.99 -37.31 -5.36
CA SER A 490 61.83 -37.49 -6.55
C SER A 490 63.31 -37.64 -6.21
N SER A 491 63.81 -36.89 -5.21
CA SER A 491 65.19 -37.04 -4.73
C SER A 491 65.45 -38.36 -4.01
N MET A 492 64.45 -38.91 -3.30
CA MET A 492 64.55 -40.21 -2.62
C MET A 492 64.54 -41.40 -3.58
N PHE A 493 63.96 -41.25 -4.79
CA PHE A 493 63.86 -42.30 -5.81
C PHE A 493 64.82 -42.06 -6.99
N ASP A 494 66.10 -41.79 -6.70
CA ASP A 494 67.18 -41.65 -7.69
C ASP A 494 66.88 -40.64 -8.81
N GLY A 495 66.15 -39.57 -8.51
CA GLY A 495 65.79 -38.52 -9.48
C GLY A 495 64.66 -38.88 -10.44
N ARG A 496 63.94 -39.99 -10.21
CA ARG A 496 62.73 -40.30 -10.99
C ARG A 496 61.62 -39.30 -10.64
N PRO A 497 60.90 -38.75 -11.64
CA PRO A 497 59.86 -37.76 -11.37
C PRO A 497 58.68 -38.39 -10.62
N VAL A 498 58.37 -37.85 -9.44
CA VAL A 498 57.21 -38.22 -8.64
C VAL A 498 56.20 -37.08 -8.67
N ASN A 499 54.99 -37.36 -9.15
CA ASN A 499 53.89 -36.42 -9.20
C ASN A 499 52.73 -36.90 -8.32
N ILE A 500 52.18 -36.00 -7.49
CA ILE A 500 50.97 -36.27 -6.71
C ILE A 500 49.77 -36.02 -7.65
N ILE A 501 48.99 -37.08 -7.84
CA ILE A 501 47.80 -37.10 -8.70
C ILE A 501 46.52 -37.30 -7.87
N GLY A 502 45.37 -36.88 -8.42
CA GLY A 502 44.07 -37.00 -7.78
C GLY A 502 43.38 -35.66 -7.58
N GLU A 503 42.46 -35.61 -6.60
CA GLU A 503 41.56 -34.48 -6.32
C GLU A 503 42.30 -33.15 -6.09
N ILE A 504 43.52 -33.23 -5.55
CA ILE A 504 44.40 -32.07 -5.37
C ILE A 504 44.64 -31.31 -6.68
N ASN A 505 44.84 -32.00 -7.81
CA ASN A 505 45.09 -31.34 -9.09
C ASN A 505 43.82 -30.70 -9.65
N THR A 506 42.66 -31.33 -9.42
CA THR A 506 41.36 -30.80 -9.83
C THR A 506 41.03 -29.52 -9.06
N LEU A 507 41.26 -29.51 -7.74
CA LEU A 507 41.08 -28.31 -6.91
C LEU A 507 42.07 -27.21 -7.31
N LEU A 508 43.35 -27.57 -7.50
CA LEU A 508 44.40 -26.63 -7.92
C LEU A 508 44.21 -26.07 -9.34
N ALA A 509 43.52 -26.79 -10.23
CA ALA A 509 43.20 -26.31 -11.57
C ALA A 509 41.94 -25.43 -11.59
N SER A 510 40.93 -25.77 -10.76
CA SER A 510 39.64 -25.07 -10.75
C SER A 510 39.69 -23.61 -10.27
N SER A 511 40.77 -23.18 -9.62
CA SER A 511 40.95 -21.78 -9.19
C SER A 511 41.42 -20.86 -10.31
N PHE A 512 42.11 -21.40 -11.33
CA PHE A 512 42.55 -20.61 -12.48
C PHE A 512 41.39 -20.18 -13.38
N SER A 513 40.25 -20.89 -13.35
CA SER A 513 39.06 -20.55 -14.15
C SER A 513 38.07 -19.62 -13.43
N SER A 514 38.26 -19.32 -12.15
CA SER A 514 37.37 -18.41 -11.38
C SER A 514 37.89 -16.97 -11.30
N ASN A 515 39.05 -16.68 -11.92
CA ASN A 515 39.68 -15.35 -11.98
C ASN A 515 39.67 -14.73 -13.39
N SER A 516 38.88 -15.27 -14.33
CA SER A 516 38.71 -14.76 -15.69
C SER A 516 37.30 -14.27 -15.94
#